data_AF-W6QJ45-F1
#
_entry.id   AF-W6QJ45-F1
#
_cell.length_a   1.000
_cell.length_b   1.000
_cell.length_c   1.000
_cell.angle_alpha   90.00
_cell.angle_beta   90.00
_cell.angle_gamma   90.00
#
_symmetry.space_group_name_H-M   'P 1'
#
loop_
_entity.id
_entity.type
_entity.pdbx_description
1 polymer ?
#
loop_
_entity_poly.entity_id
_entity_poly.type
_entity_poly.pdbx_seq_one_letter_code
_entity_poly.pdbx_strand_id
1 'polypeptide(L)'
;MHKVLVPKYNGAHRFACLALYRALLRQCRPLTADNPWLGETKPLVRQNFRKYKKLQSPSQTANALKAGYEALDLLSSSHTNQHDAQRITTLIAQARSQKDKYAAMQRKIRLVAPSVKPLTPKKARKEKSIRFQEETNQRHPNAGSVLNRPQPLGDKKRNVPVLVNARGLPFLRFKKPQPRNVSSVIRTKLTRRWNWIERRDRLKVELLFAEDEEEWDRVTNTKEPSTWSEHPANAIADVNAKIGHFDMQSKELADNLWKIVLAERALAEEEASQKQPK
;
A
#
# COMPACT_ATOMS: atom_id res chain seq x y z
N MET A 1 -19.85 36.74 -7.07
CA MET A 1 -18.96 35.83 -6.31
C MET A 1 -17.56 36.42 -6.30
N HIS A 2 -17.09 36.95 -5.17
CA HIS A 2 -15.73 37.49 -5.08
C HIS A 2 -14.72 36.34 -5.12
N LYS A 3 -13.75 36.40 -6.04
CA LYS A 3 -12.65 35.43 -6.09
C LYS A 3 -11.83 35.55 -4.81
N VAL A 4 -11.95 34.56 -3.92
CA VAL A 4 -11.13 34.50 -2.70
C VAL A 4 -9.69 34.22 -3.12
N LEU A 5 -8.88 35.27 -3.17
CA LEU A 5 -7.46 35.18 -3.49
C LEU A 5 -6.76 34.37 -2.39
N VAL A 6 -6.26 33.20 -2.77
CA VAL A 6 -5.52 32.32 -1.87
C VAL A 6 -4.17 32.97 -1.53
N PRO A 7 -3.88 33.27 -0.25
CA PRO A 7 -2.71 34.06 0.15
C PRO A 7 -1.37 33.53 -0.37
N LYS A 8 -1.24 32.20 -0.52
CA LYS A 8 -0.02 31.54 -1.02
C LYS A 8 0.39 31.99 -2.44
N TYR A 9 -0.57 32.37 -3.28
CA TYR A 9 -0.32 32.77 -4.67
C TYR A 9 -0.23 34.29 -4.85
N ASN A 10 -0.40 35.07 -3.77
CA ASN A 10 -0.28 36.51 -3.80
C ASN A 10 1.16 36.95 -3.48
N GLY A 11 1.84 37.56 -4.47
CA GLY A 11 3.19 38.11 -4.29
C GLY A 11 3.27 39.18 -3.20
N ALA A 12 2.24 40.03 -3.09
CA ALA A 12 2.18 41.09 -2.07
C ALA A 12 2.08 40.49 -0.65
N HIS A 13 1.31 39.42 -0.47
CA HIS A 13 1.23 38.72 0.81
C HIS A 13 2.59 38.13 1.22
N ARG A 14 3.28 37.46 0.29
CA ARG A 14 4.63 36.92 0.53
C ARG A 14 5.61 38.03 0.92
N PHE A 15 5.57 39.16 0.22
CA PHE A 15 6.41 40.31 0.54
C PHE A 15 6.11 40.87 1.93
N ALA A 16 4.84 41.12 2.25
CA ALA A 16 4.42 41.63 3.56
C ALA A 16 4.85 40.70 4.71
N CYS A 17 4.65 39.38 4.57
CA CYS A 17 5.10 38.41 5.57
C CYS A 17 6.62 38.39 5.75
N LEU A 18 7.39 38.49 4.67
CA LEU A 18 8.85 38.54 4.75
C LEU A 18 9.35 39.85 5.37
N ALA A 19 8.71 40.98 5.04
CA ALA A 19 9.02 42.27 5.64
C ALA A 19 8.75 42.26 7.14
N LEU A 20 7.57 41.79 7.57
CA LEU A 20 7.21 41.66 8.98
C LEU A 20 8.15 40.70 9.73
N TYR A 21 8.45 39.54 9.13
CA TYR A 21 9.40 38.58 9.71
C TYR A 21 10.78 39.20 9.95
N ARG A 22 11.30 39.94 8.97
CA ARG A 22 12.60 40.63 9.08
C ARG A 22 12.55 41.76 10.10
N ALA A 23 11.47 42.54 10.13
CA ALA A 23 11.29 43.63 11.10
C ALA A 23 11.29 43.10 12.54
N LEU A 24 10.50 42.07 12.81
CA LEU A 24 10.46 41.42 14.13
C LEU A 24 11.83 40.87 14.54
N LEU A 25 12.53 40.18 13.63
CA LEU A 25 13.87 39.66 13.92
C LEU A 25 14.91 40.76 14.15
N ARG A 26 14.76 41.92 13.50
CA ARG A 26 15.61 43.09 13.72
C ARG A 26 15.39 43.67 15.11
N GLN A 27 14.15 43.72 15.59
CA GLN A 27 13.82 44.18 16.95
C GLN A 27 14.27 43.21 18.04
N CYS A 28 14.37 41.91 17.73
CA CYS A 28 14.93 40.90 18.64
C CYS A 28 16.47 40.90 18.71
N ARG A 29 17.18 41.91 18.17
CA ARG A 29 18.65 41.99 18.25
C ARG A 29 19.06 42.65 19.57
N PRO A 30 20.01 42.07 20.34
CA PRO A 30 20.49 42.69 21.58
C PRO A 30 21.12 44.05 21.29
N LEU A 31 20.52 45.09 21.86
CA LEU A 31 21.07 46.45 21.88
C LEU A 31 21.78 46.75 23.21
N THR A 32 21.34 46.12 24.31
CA THR A 32 21.92 46.25 25.66
C THR A 32 21.84 44.91 26.40
N ALA A 33 22.81 44.62 27.27
CA ALA A 33 23.03 43.30 27.87
C ALA A 33 21.95 42.84 28.88
N ASP A 34 20.99 43.69 29.24
CA ASP A 34 20.13 43.49 30.42
C ASP A 34 18.69 43.04 30.14
N ASN A 35 18.37 42.62 28.90
CA ASN A 35 17.01 42.21 28.53
C ASN A 35 16.87 40.69 28.38
N PRO A 36 16.53 39.93 29.45
CA PRO A 36 16.48 38.47 29.44
C PRO A 36 15.41 37.90 28.47
N TRP A 37 14.37 38.67 28.15
CA TRP A 37 13.31 38.26 27.23
C TRP A 37 13.77 38.21 25.75
N LEU A 38 14.86 38.88 25.40
CA LEU A 38 15.28 39.05 24.02
C LEU A 38 15.85 37.77 23.39
N GLY A 39 16.51 36.93 24.20
CA GLY A 39 16.99 35.61 23.77
C GLY A 39 15.84 34.64 23.45
N GLU A 40 14.69 34.82 24.09
CA GLU A 40 13.54 33.92 24.01
C GLU A 40 12.53 34.32 22.93
N THR A 41 12.42 35.60 22.62
CA THR A 41 11.50 36.11 21.59
C THR A 41 11.89 35.67 20.18
N LYS A 42 13.18 35.69 19.83
CA LYS A 42 13.70 35.28 18.52
C LYS A 42 13.29 33.86 18.10
N PRO A 43 13.47 32.80 18.92
CA PRO A 43 13.00 31.46 18.57
C PRO A 43 11.46 31.37 18.51
N LEU A 44 10.73 32.11 19.35
CA LEU A 44 9.26 32.15 19.31
C LEU A 44 8.74 32.75 18.00
N VAL A 45 9.31 33.86 17.52
CA VAL A 45 8.98 34.46 16.22
C VAL A 45 9.20 33.43 15.11
N ARG A 46 10.37 32.77 15.07
CA ARG A 46 10.67 31.73 14.07
C ARG A 46 9.66 30.57 14.14
N GLN A 47 9.31 30.11 15.34
CA GLN A 47 8.37 29.03 15.53
C GLN A 47 6.96 29.42 15.05
N ASN A 48 6.49 30.63 15.34
CA ASN A 48 5.17 31.12 14.94
C ASN A 48 5.06 31.26 13.42
N PHE A 49 6.05 31.84 12.74
CA PHE A 49 6.05 31.91 11.28
C PHE A 49 6.10 30.53 10.62
N ARG A 50 6.82 29.56 11.22
CA ARG A 50 6.79 28.15 10.77
C ARG A 50 5.42 27.51 10.96
N LYS A 51 4.78 27.74 12.12
CA LYS A 51 3.44 27.22 12.45
C LYS A 51 2.39 27.73 11.46
N TYR A 52 2.41 29.02 11.13
CA TYR A 52 1.42 29.66 10.25
C TYR A 52 1.77 29.60 8.75
N LYS A 53 2.89 28.98 8.35
CA LYS A 53 3.31 28.87 6.93
C LYS A 53 2.26 28.25 6.00
N LYS A 54 1.45 27.31 6.51
CA LYS A 54 0.41 26.60 5.74
C LYS A 54 -0.99 27.23 5.86
N LEU A 55 -1.13 28.34 6.58
CA LEU A 55 -2.41 29.03 6.77
C LEU A 55 -2.92 29.58 5.42
N GLN A 56 -4.16 29.25 5.04
CA GLN A 56 -4.77 29.70 3.78
C GLN A 56 -6.04 30.54 3.97
N SER A 57 -6.63 30.57 5.18
CA SER A 57 -7.84 31.35 5.45
C SER A 57 -7.53 32.84 5.45
N PRO A 58 -8.18 33.67 4.59
CA PRO A 58 -7.93 35.11 4.54
C PRO A 58 -8.16 35.82 5.87
N SER A 59 -9.21 35.45 6.61
CA SER A 59 -9.53 36.05 7.92
C SER A 59 -8.49 35.69 8.98
N GLN A 60 -8.03 34.44 9.01
CA GLN A 60 -6.99 34.02 9.94
C GLN A 60 -5.64 34.65 9.58
N THR A 61 -5.33 34.79 8.29
CA THR A 61 -4.14 35.48 7.82
C THR A 61 -4.16 36.96 8.19
N ALA A 62 -5.29 37.65 8.02
CA ALA A 62 -5.45 39.04 8.43
C ALA A 62 -5.27 39.21 9.94
N ASN A 63 -5.91 38.36 10.75
CA ASN A 63 -5.77 38.39 12.21
C ASN A 63 -4.33 38.07 12.66
N ALA A 64 -3.67 37.10 12.02
CA ALA A 64 -2.28 36.76 12.33
C ALA A 64 -1.30 37.87 11.95
N LEU A 65 -1.52 38.56 10.82
CA LEU A 65 -0.73 39.73 10.43
C LEU A 65 -0.96 40.89 11.39
N LYS A 66 -2.22 41.18 11.75
CA LYS A 66 -2.57 42.21 12.74
C LYS A 66 -1.86 41.97 14.07
N ALA A 67 -1.95 40.75 14.61
CA ALA A 67 -1.24 40.37 15.83
C ALA A 67 0.30 40.49 15.69
N GLY A 68 0.84 40.23 14.49
CA GLY A 68 2.26 40.41 14.21
C GLY A 68 2.70 41.87 14.17
N TYR A 69 1.86 42.78 13.65
CA TYR A 69 2.11 44.23 13.71
C TYR A 69 1.98 44.77 15.13
N GLU A 70 0.95 44.35 15.88
CA GLU A 70 0.82 44.69 17.31
C GLU A 70 2.05 44.22 18.11
N ALA A 71 2.56 43.02 17.82
CA ALA A 71 3.78 42.53 18.44
C ALA A 71 5.02 43.34 18.02
N LEU A 72 5.09 43.83 16.78
CA LEU A 72 6.17 44.69 16.32
C LEU A 72 6.15 46.04 17.05
N ASP A 73 4.97 46.64 17.19
CA ASP A 73 4.77 47.90 17.89
C ASP A 73 5.18 47.78 19.35
N LEU A 74 4.72 46.73 20.05
CA LEU A 74 5.12 46.43 21.43
C LEU A 74 6.63 46.18 21.58
N LEU A 75 7.25 45.47 20.64
CA LEU A 75 8.70 45.27 20.67
C LEU A 75 9.44 46.59 20.43
N SER A 76 8.93 47.45 19.54
CA SER A 76 9.54 48.74 19.28
C SER A 76 9.42 49.70 20.47
N SER A 77 8.25 49.74 21.12
CA SER A 77 8.00 50.61 22.28
C SER A 77 8.75 50.12 23.51
N SER A 78 9.00 48.82 23.64
CA SER A 78 9.74 48.23 24.77
C SER A 78 11.20 48.68 24.87
N HIS A 79 11.79 49.20 23.80
CA HIS A 79 13.14 49.77 23.85
C HIS A 79 13.18 51.12 24.55
N THR A 80 12.05 51.84 24.62
CA THR A 80 11.94 53.17 25.25
C THR A 80 11.15 53.11 26.56
N ASN A 81 10.13 52.23 26.64
CA ASN A 81 9.20 52.13 27.76
C ASN A 81 9.43 50.85 28.56
N GLN A 82 9.86 51.00 29.82
CA GLN A 82 10.08 49.87 30.73
C GLN A 82 8.82 49.04 31.02
N HIS A 83 7.65 49.69 31.03
CA HIS A 83 6.36 49.02 31.23
C HIS A 83 6.07 48.00 30.11
N ASP A 84 6.38 48.32 28.86
CA ASP A 84 6.16 47.43 27.72
C ASP A 84 7.14 46.25 27.73
N ALA A 85 8.38 46.48 28.18
CA ALA A 85 9.35 45.41 28.42
C ALA A 85 8.86 44.41 29.49
N GLN A 86 8.31 44.92 30.60
CA GLN A 86 7.67 44.09 31.64
C GLN A 86 6.42 43.36 31.14
N ARG A 87 5.64 43.99 30.24
CA ARG A 87 4.51 43.34 29.59
C ARG A 87 4.96 42.17 28.70
N ILE A 88 6.07 42.30 27.99
CA ILE A 88 6.62 41.19 27.18
C ILE A 88 7.08 40.03 28.07
N THR A 89 7.78 40.32 29.17
CA THR A 89 8.26 39.26 30.07
C THR A 89 7.11 38.49 30.72
N THR A 90 6.07 39.18 31.16
CA THR A 90 4.85 38.56 31.71
C THR A 90 4.12 37.70 30.68
N LEU A 91 3.98 38.16 29.43
CA LEU A 91 3.36 37.38 28.36
C LEU A 91 4.14 36.09 28.04
N ILE A 92 5.47 36.16 28.02
CA ILE A 92 6.32 34.97 27.78
C ILE A 92 6.17 33.97 28.93
N ALA A 93 6.18 34.45 30.18
CA ALA A 93 5.98 33.59 31.36
C ALA A 93 4.59 32.92 31.35
N GLN A 94 3.54 33.66 31.01
CA GLN A 94 2.18 33.13 30.88
C GLN A 94 2.08 32.06 29.77
N ALA A 95 2.67 32.30 28.60
CA ALA A 95 2.68 31.36 27.49
C ALA A 95 3.39 30.04 27.85
N ARG A 96 4.49 30.12 28.63
CA ARG A 96 5.19 28.94 29.17
C ARG A 96 4.31 28.15 30.12
N SER A 97 3.73 28.82 31.12
CA SER A 97 2.83 28.20 32.09
C SER A 97 1.65 27.48 31.41
N GLN A 98 1.05 28.10 30.40
CA GLN A 98 -0.04 27.48 29.63
C GLN A 98 0.41 26.22 28.88
N LYS A 99 1.59 26.26 28.26
CA LYS A 99 2.17 25.12 27.55
C LYS A 99 2.42 23.95 28.50
N ASP A 100 2.94 24.23 29.70
CA ASP A 100 3.22 23.20 30.71
C ASP A 100 1.93 22.60 31.28
N LYS A 101 0.92 23.43 31.56
CA LYS A 101 -0.43 22.97 31.96
C LYS A 101 -1.04 22.05 30.90
N TYR A 102 -0.96 22.43 29.63
CA TYR A 102 -1.46 21.61 28.52
C TYR A 102 -0.69 20.29 28.39
N ALA A 103 0.63 20.32 28.53
CA ALA A 103 1.46 19.11 28.51
C ALA A 103 1.13 18.16 29.67
N ALA A 104 0.94 18.69 30.88
CA ALA A 104 0.55 17.91 32.05
C ALA A 104 -0.84 17.28 31.87
N MET A 105 -1.80 18.04 31.33
CA MET A 105 -3.13 17.52 31.00
C MET A 105 -3.05 16.38 29.96
N GLN A 106 -2.27 16.55 28.89
CA GLN A 106 -2.08 15.49 27.90
C GLN A 106 -1.42 14.24 28.48
N ARG A 107 -0.47 14.38 29.41
CA ARG A 107 0.13 13.24 30.11
C ARG A 107 -0.90 12.47 30.93
N LYS A 108 -1.77 13.16 31.67
CA LYS A 108 -2.87 12.55 32.44
C LYS A 108 -3.84 11.79 31.53
N ILE A 109 -4.23 12.38 30.40
CA ILE A 109 -5.11 11.72 29.41
C ILE A 109 -4.46 10.44 28.85
N ARG A 110 -3.16 10.47 28.55
CA ARG A 110 -2.44 9.29 28.02
C ARG A 110 -2.33 8.13 29.00
N LEU A 111 -2.34 8.39 30.32
CA LEU A 111 -2.28 7.34 31.33
C LEU A 111 -3.63 6.62 31.49
N VAL A 112 -4.75 7.32 31.26
CA VAL A 112 -6.10 6.78 31.43
C VAL A 112 -6.64 6.14 30.14
N ALA A 113 -6.24 6.64 28.97
CA ALA A 113 -6.71 6.10 27.69
C ALA A 113 -5.87 4.88 27.25
N PRO A 114 -6.48 3.71 26.95
CA PRO A 114 -5.75 2.60 26.36
C PRO A 114 -5.10 3.04 25.03
N SER A 115 -3.84 2.67 24.84
CA SER A 115 -2.98 3.13 23.75
C SER A 115 -3.40 2.67 22.35
N VAL A 116 -4.50 1.91 22.24
CA VAL A 116 -5.00 1.39 20.98
C VAL A 116 -5.68 2.52 20.23
N LYS A 117 -4.89 3.25 19.45
CA LYS A 117 -5.42 4.11 18.39
C LYS A 117 -6.43 3.26 17.60
N PRO A 118 -7.69 3.68 17.45
CA PRO A 118 -8.66 2.93 16.68
C PRO A 118 -8.06 2.64 15.31
N LEU A 119 -8.04 1.35 14.91
CA LEU A 119 -7.43 0.97 13.65
C LEU A 119 -8.13 1.75 12.54
N THR A 120 -7.33 2.47 11.76
CA THR A 120 -7.81 3.09 10.53
C THR A 120 -8.48 2.00 9.68
N PRO A 121 -9.62 2.25 9.01
CA PRO A 121 -10.35 1.20 8.26
C PRO A 121 -9.46 0.41 7.29
N LYS A 122 -8.46 1.06 6.69
CA LYS A 122 -7.44 0.43 5.85
C LYS A 122 -6.59 -0.62 6.59
N LYS A 123 -6.17 -0.31 7.82
CA LYS A 123 -5.38 -1.24 8.66
C LYS A 123 -6.22 -2.44 9.08
N ALA A 124 -7.46 -2.21 9.50
CA ALA A 124 -8.39 -3.29 9.85
C ALA A 124 -8.65 -4.23 8.66
N ARG A 125 -8.84 -3.68 7.44
CA ARG A 125 -9.00 -4.49 6.23
C ARG A 125 -7.74 -5.32 5.90
N LYS A 126 -6.56 -4.73 6.07
CA LYS A 126 -5.28 -5.43 5.87
C LYS A 126 -5.14 -6.59 6.85
N GLU A 127 -5.43 -6.36 8.13
CA GLU A 127 -5.33 -7.38 9.17
C GLU A 127 -6.32 -8.53 8.93
N LYS A 128 -7.58 -8.24 8.58
CA LYS A 128 -8.56 -9.27 8.18
C LYS A 128 -8.06 -10.10 6.99
N SER A 129 -7.40 -9.46 6.01
CA SER A 129 -6.82 -10.18 4.87
C SER A 129 -5.65 -11.07 5.26
N ILE A 130 -4.83 -10.66 6.23
CA ILE A 130 -3.70 -11.47 6.73
C ILE A 130 -4.23 -12.69 7.46
N ARG A 131 -5.17 -12.50 8.40
CA ARG A 131 -5.81 -13.60 9.15
C ARG A 131 -6.46 -14.62 8.20
N PHE A 132 -7.21 -14.15 7.21
CA PHE A 132 -7.80 -15.05 6.21
C PHE A 132 -6.74 -15.85 5.43
N GLN A 133 -5.59 -15.25 5.11
CA GLN A 133 -4.51 -15.98 4.45
C GLN A 133 -3.90 -17.03 5.39
N GLU A 134 -3.69 -16.68 6.66
CA GLU A 134 -3.17 -17.59 7.69
C GLU A 134 -4.09 -18.80 7.89
N GLU A 135 -5.39 -18.56 8.06
CA GLU A 135 -6.42 -19.60 8.19
C GLU A 135 -6.49 -20.52 6.97
N THR A 136 -6.26 -19.98 5.77
CA THR A 136 -6.38 -20.72 4.51
C THR A 136 -5.05 -21.20 3.92
N ASN A 137 -3.96 -21.11 4.70
CA ASN A 137 -2.65 -21.59 4.28
C ASN A 137 -2.63 -23.10 4.09
N GLN A 138 -3.36 -23.84 4.93
CA GLN A 138 -3.45 -25.29 4.89
C GLN A 138 -4.83 -25.74 4.41
N ARG A 139 -4.90 -26.95 3.86
CA ARG A 139 -6.18 -27.59 3.58
C ARG A 139 -6.77 -28.08 4.89
N HIS A 140 -8.05 -27.82 5.12
CA HIS A 140 -8.75 -28.35 6.28
C HIS A 140 -8.72 -29.89 6.25
N PRO A 141 -8.38 -30.59 7.34
CA PRO A 141 -8.18 -32.04 7.35
C PRO A 141 -9.42 -32.81 6.85
N ASN A 142 -10.61 -32.32 7.20
CA ASN A 142 -11.88 -32.96 6.81
C ASN A 142 -12.45 -32.48 5.46
N ALA A 143 -11.68 -31.72 4.66
CA ALA A 143 -12.18 -31.21 3.38
C ALA A 143 -12.16 -32.29 2.30
N GLY A 144 -13.34 -32.80 1.93
CA GLY A 144 -13.54 -33.71 0.81
C GLY A 144 -13.04 -33.16 -0.53
N SER A 145 -12.89 -34.05 -1.53
CA SER A 145 -12.47 -33.66 -2.88
C SER A 145 -13.51 -32.74 -3.53
N VAL A 146 -13.03 -31.70 -4.23
CA VAL A 146 -13.89 -30.80 -5.02
C VAL A 146 -14.60 -31.55 -6.14
N LEU A 147 -14.01 -32.64 -6.63
CA LEU A 147 -14.57 -33.48 -7.69
C LEU A 147 -15.79 -34.29 -7.26
N ASN A 148 -15.99 -34.48 -5.96
CA ASN A 148 -17.12 -35.26 -5.40
C ASN A 148 -18.38 -34.38 -5.21
N ARG A 149 -18.44 -33.25 -5.91
CA ARG A 149 -19.58 -32.32 -5.86
C ARG A 149 -20.57 -32.66 -6.97
N PRO A 150 -21.87 -32.35 -6.80
CA PRO A 150 -22.47 -31.55 -5.72
C PRO A 150 -22.67 -32.30 -4.39
N GLN A 151 -22.58 -31.58 -3.26
CA GLN A 151 -22.86 -32.13 -1.92
C GLN A 151 -24.25 -31.69 -1.45
N PRO A 152 -24.96 -32.49 -0.63
CA PRO A 152 -26.21 -32.05 -0.01
C PRO A 152 -25.90 -30.87 0.94
N LEU A 153 -26.55 -29.74 0.69
CA LEU A 153 -26.49 -28.57 1.53
C LEU A 153 -27.85 -28.53 2.22
N GLY A 154 -27.89 -28.57 3.57
CA GLY A 154 -29.15 -28.48 4.31
C GLY A 154 -29.83 -27.11 4.11
N ASP A 155 -30.08 -26.38 5.18
CA ASP A 155 -30.87 -25.13 5.05
C ASP A 155 -30.14 -23.94 4.39
N LYS A 156 -28.81 -24.05 4.17
CA LYS A 156 -27.99 -22.95 3.62
C LYS A 156 -28.23 -22.77 2.12
N LYS A 157 -28.18 -21.51 1.65
CA LYS A 157 -28.22 -21.20 0.21
C LYS A 157 -26.99 -21.77 -0.51
N ARG A 158 -27.21 -22.54 -1.58
CA ARG A 158 -26.14 -23.06 -2.44
C ARG A 158 -25.43 -21.94 -3.18
N ASN A 159 -24.11 -21.88 -3.01
CA ASN A 159 -23.25 -20.95 -3.73
C ASN A 159 -22.58 -21.70 -4.87
N VAL A 160 -23.10 -21.53 -6.09
CA VAL A 160 -22.54 -22.13 -7.30
C VAL A 160 -21.13 -21.58 -7.54
N PRO A 161 -20.09 -22.43 -7.62
CA PRO A 161 -18.74 -21.98 -7.91
C PRO A 161 -18.61 -21.44 -9.34
N VAL A 162 -17.68 -20.51 -9.52
CA VAL A 162 -17.33 -20.01 -10.85
C VAL A 162 -16.10 -20.77 -11.36
N LEU A 163 -16.20 -21.35 -12.55
CA LEU A 163 -15.04 -21.92 -13.25
C LEU A 163 -14.14 -20.79 -13.74
N VAL A 164 -12.87 -20.84 -13.34
CA VAL A 164 -11.86 -19.83 -13.68
C VAL A 164 -10.65 -20.54 -14.29
N ASN A 165 -10.08 -19.96 -15.33
CA ASN A 165 -8.83 -20.40 -15.92
C ASN A 165 -7.68 -19.49 -15.47
N ALA A 166 -6.62 -20.05 -14.88
CA ALA A 166 -5.38 -19.36 -14.59
C ALA A 166 -4.28 -19.82 -15.55
N ARG A 167 -4.12 -19.15 -16.69
CA ARG A 167 -3.07 -19.42 -17.71
C ARG A 167 -2.97 -20.91 -18.12
N GLY A 168 -4.12 -21.53 -18.37
CA GLY A 168 -4.20 -22.94 -18.78
C GLY A 168 -4.53 -23.90 -17.64
N LEU A 169 -4.50 -23.45 -16.37
CA LEU A 169 -4.90 -24.27 -15.23
C LEU A 169 -6.33 -23.91 -14.77
N PRO A 170 -7.35 -24.76 -15.02
CA PRO A 170 -8.70 -24.53 -14.56
C PRO A 170 -8.87 -24.84 -13.07
N PHE A 171 -9.69 -24.06 -12.38
CA PHE A 171 -10.11 -24.33 -11.01
C PHE A 171 -11.46 -23.69 -10.69
N LEU A 172 -12.12 -24.21 -9.65
CA LEU A 172 -13.38 -23.66 -9.16
C LEU A 172 -13.14 -22.63 -8.06
N ARG A 173 -13.75 -21.46 -8.19
CA ARG A 173 -13.70 -20.39 -7.20
C ARG A 173 -15.05 -20.22 -6.52
N PHE A 174 -15.10 -20.56 -5.22
CA PHE A 174 -16.30 -20.46 -4.39
C PHE A 174 -16.51 -19.06 -3.77
N LYS A 175 -15.44 -18.42 -3.30
CA LYS A 175 -15.50 -17.11 -2.61
C LYS A 175 -14.29 -16.25 -2.95
N LYS A 176 -14.45 -14.93 -2.80
CA LYS A 176 -13.34 -13.95 -2.79
C LYS A 176 -13.12 -13.45 -1.34
N PRO A 177 -11.87 -13.27 -0.90
CA PRO A 177 -10.61 -13.62 -1.56
C PRO A 177 -10.40 -15.14 -1.72
N GLN A 178 -9.58 -15.55 -2.69
CA GLN A 178 -9.25 -16.96 -2.92
C GLN A 178 -8.38 -17.50 -1.77
N PRO A 179 -8.61 -18.73 -1.29
CA PRO A 179 -7.80 -19.29 -0.22
C PRO A 179 -6.33 -19.44 -0.64
N ARG A 180 -5.43 -19.27 0.33
CA ARG A 180 -3.98 -19.19 0.08
C ARG A 180 -3.39 -20.51 -0.40
N ASN A 181 -3.87 -21.65 0.11
CA ASN A 181 -3.48 -22.98 -0.33
C ASN A 181 -3.69 -23.21 -1.85
N VAL A 182 -4.88 -22.92 -2.38
CA VAL A 182 -5.20 -23.06 -3.81
C VAL A 182 -4.33 -22.13 -4.64
N SER A 183 -4.18 -20.88 -4.19
CA SER A 183 -3.34 -19.89 -4.87
C SER A 183 -1.87 -20.32 -4.93
N SER A 184 -1.37 -20.97 -3.86
CA SER A 184 -0.02 -21.53 -3.80
C SER A 184 0.16 -22.68 -4.80
N VAL A 185 -0.77 -23.64 -4.83
CA VAL A 185 -0.72 -24.79 -5.76
C VAL A 185 -0.77 -24.32 -7.21
N ILE A 186 -1.64 -23.36 -7.54
CA ILE A 186 -1.71 -22.77 -8.88
C ILE A 186 -0.37 -22.16 -9.26
N ARG A 187 0.23 -21.37 -8.37
CA ARG A 187 1.53 -20.77 -8.61
C ARG A 187 2.61 -21.82 -8.88
N THR A 188 2.71 -22.84 -8.03
CA THR A 188 3.69 -23.92 -8.20
C THR A 188 3.53 -24.65 -9.54
N LYS A 189 2.29 -24.98 -9.93
CA LYS A 189 2.02 -25.63 -11.23
C LYS A 189 2.38 -24.72 -12.40
N LEU A 190 2.03 -23.45 -12.34
CA LEU A 190 2.35 -22.47 -13.39
C LEU A 190 3.86 -22.22 -13.50
N THR A 191 4.58 -22.12 -12.38
CA THR A 191 6.03 -22.01 -12.37
C THR A 191 6.68 -23.24 -12.99
N ARG A 192 6.20 -24.45 -12.66
CA ARG A 192 6.71 -25.68 -13.28
C ARG A 192 6.54 -25.68 -14.80
N ARG A 193 5.35 -25.29 -15.29
CA ARG A 193 5.09 -25.17 -16.74
C ARG A 193 5.99 -24.11 -17.38
N TRP A 194 6.20 -22.98 -16.71
CA TRP A 194 7.09 -21.93 -17.20
C TRP A 194 8.53 -22.42 -17.33
N ASN A 195 9.04 -23.14 -16.33
CA ASN A 195 10.39 -23.71 -16.37
C ASN A 195 10.57 -24.70 -17.54
N TRP A 196 9.52 -25.44 -17.92
CA TRP A 196 9.55 -26.29 -19.11
C TRP A 196 9.65 -25.46 -20.39
N ILE A 197 8.87 -24.38 -20.51
CA ILE A 197 8.92 -23.48 -21.67
C ILE A 197 10.30 -22.86 -21.80
N GLU A 198 10.84 -22.32 -20.70
CA GLU A 198 12.17 -21.73 -20.65
C GLU A 198 13.26 -22.76 -21.01
N ARG A 199 13.17 -23.99 -20.48
CA ARG A 199 14.07 -25.08 -20.83
C ARG A 199 14.00 -25.42 -22.32
N ARG A 200 12.81 -25.53 -22.89
CA ARG A 200 12.62 -25.80 -24.33
C ARG A 200 13.27 -24.69 -25.16
N ASP A 201 13.01 -23.44 -24.82
CA ASP A 201 13.51 -22.30 -25.58
C ASP A 201 15.04 -22.20 -25.51
N ARG A 202 15.63 -22.52 -24.35
CA ARG A 202 17.09 -22.69 -24.20
C ARG A 202 17.62 -23.83 -25.05
N LEU A 203 17.00 -25.02 -24.98
CA LEU A 203 17.45 -26.20 -25.74
C LEU A 203 17.39 -25.97 -27.26
N LYS A 204 16.45 -25.15 -27.76
CA LYS A 204 16.40 -24.77 -29.18
C LYS A 204 17.62 -23.99 -29.62
N VAL A 205 18.16 -23.14 -28.74
CA VAL A 205 19.41 -22.42 -29.01
C VAL A 205 20.59 -23.38 -28.96
N GLU A 206 20.62 -24.29 -27.98
CA GLU A 206 21.66 -25.34 -27.89
C GLU A 206 21.63 -26.29 -29.09
N LEU A 207 20.45 -26.57 -29.67
CA LEU A 207 20.32 -27.37 -30.89
C LEU A 207 21.03 -26.72 -32.08
N LEU A 208 20.91 -25.39 -32.25
CA LEU A 208 21.61 -24.67 -33.32
C LEU A 208 23.12 -24.78 -33.17
N PHE A 209 23.64 -24.58 -31.95
CA PHE A 209 25.07 -24.76 -31.69
C PHE A 209 25.52 -26.21 -31.92
N ALA A 210 24.69 -27.19 -31.57
CA ALA A 210 25.00 -28.59 -31.81
C ALA A 210 25.05 -28.94 -33.30
N GLU A 211 24.21 -28.30 -34.13
CA GLU A 211 24.29 -28.42 -35.59
C GLU A 211 25.60 -27.81 -36.15
N ASP A 212 26.03 -26.67 -35.62
CA ASP A 212 27.31 -26.04 -35.99
C ASP A 212 28.52 -26.92 -35.61
N GLU A 213 28.51 -27.55 -34.42
CA GLU A 213 29.57 -28.47 -33.99
C GLU A 213 29.63 -29.75 -34.85
N GLU A 214 28.47 -30.26 -35.30
CA GLU A 214 28.41 -31.40 -36.22
C GLU A 214 28.96 -31.03 -37.62
N GLU A 215 28.73 -29.79 -38.07
CA GLU A 215 29.41 -29.25 -39.24
C GLU A 215 30.92 -29.10 -39.03
N TRP A 216 31.35 -28.66 -37.87
CA TRP A 216 32.77 -28.56 -37.53
C TRP A 216 33.46 -29.93 -37.55
N ASP A 217 32.88 -30.94 -36.90
CA ASP A 217 33.40 -32.32 -36.90
C ASP A 217 33.55 -32.89 -38.31
N ARG A 218 32.61 -32.55 -39.19
CA ARG A 218 32.66 -32.94 -40.61
C ARG A 218 33.86 -32.30 -41.33
N VAL A 219 34.23 -31.07 -40.99
CA VAL A 219 35.39 -30.37 -41.56
C VAL A 219 36.70 -30.89 -40.98
N THR A 220 36.75 -31.18 -39.68
CA THR A 220 37.96 -31.66 -38.98
C THR A 220 38.16 -33.18 -39.08
N ASN A 221 37.20 -33.91 -39.65
CA ASN A 221 37.19 -35.36 -39.79
C ASN A 221 37.32 -36.09 -38.44
N THR A 222 36.85 -35.44 -37.37
CA THR A 222 36.68 -36.01 -36.03
C THR A 222 35.43 -36.88 -36.02
N LYS A 223 35.51 -38.05 -35.37
CA LYS A 223 34.38 -38.99 -35.28
C LYS A 223 34.01 -39.21 -33.83
N GLU A 224 32.95 -38.55 -33.40
CA GLU A 224 32.29 -38.83 -32.13
C GLU A 224 31.26 -39.98 -32.30
N PRO A 225 30.98 -40.75 -31.23
CA PRO A 225 30.08 -41.89 -31.29
C PRO A 225 28.59 -41.51 -31.34
N SER A 226 28.24 -40.27 -31.03
CA SER A 226 26.87 -39.75 -31.06
C SER A 226 26.80 -38.39 -31.72
N THR A 227 25.67 -38.10 -32.37
CA THR A 227 25.41 -36.81 -33.01
C THR A 227 25.12 -35.74 -31.95
N TRP A 228 25.83 -34.61 -32.01
CA TRP A 228 25.66 -33.49 -31.08
C TRP A 228 24.21 -33.01 -31.01
N SER A 229 23.52 -32.96 -32.16
CA SER A 229 22.13 -32.47 -32.27
C SER A 229 21.08 -33.44 -31.71
N GLU A 230 21.42 -34.72 -31.52
CA GLU A 230 20.50 -35.75 -31.05
C GLU A 230 20.03 -35.49 -29.62
N HIS A 231 20.95 -35.14 -28.71
CA HIS A 231 20.61 -34.93 -27.31
C HIS A 231 19.70 -33.72 -27.06
N PRO A 232 19.98 -32.52 -27.63
CA PRO A 232 19.07 -31.39 -27.54
C PRO A 232 17.71 -31.68 -28.19
N ALA A 233 17.68 -32.35 -29.35
CA ALA A 233 16.45 -32.71 -30.03
C ALA A 233 15.56 -33.63 -29.18
N ASN A 234 16.14 -34.69 -28.62
CA ASN A 234 15.43 -35.62 -27.72
C ASN A 234 14.93 -34.91 -26.46
N ALA A 235 15.76 -34.03 -25.86
CA ALA A 235 15.36 -33.26 -24.69
C ALA A 235 14.21 -32.26 -25.00
N ILE A 236 14.18 -31.66 -26.20
CA ILE A 236 13.08 -30.80 -26.65
C ILE A 236 11.80 -31.63 -26.80
N ALA A 237 11.88 -32.81 -27.42
CA ALA A 237 10.74 -33.71 -27.58
C ALA A 237 10.14 -34.11 -26.23
N ASP A 238 10.98 -34.48 -25.26
CA ASP A 238 10.57 -34.79 -23.88
C ASP A 238 9.84 -33.63 -23.20
N VAL A 239 10.36 -32.41 -23.34
CA VAL A 239 9.76 -31.23 -22.73
C VAL A 239 8.43 -30.89 -23.40
N ASN A 240 8.34 -31.00 -24.72
CA ASN A 240 7.09 -30.82 -25.46
C ASN A 240 6.04 -31.85 -25.06
N ALA A 241 6.42 -33.11 -24.89
CA ALA A 241 5.54 -34.16 -24.39
C ALA A 241 5.00 -33.84 -22.98
N LYS A 242 5.85 -33.34 -22.07
CA LYS A 242 5.45 -32.90 -20.72
C LYS A 242 4.46 -31.73 -20.76
N ILE A 243 4.69 -30.74 -21.63
CA ILE A 243 3.77 -29.60 -21.81
C ILE A 243 2.44 -30.09 -22.38
N GLY A 244 2.47 -30.91 -23.43
CA GLY A 244 1.27 -31.46 -24.07
C GLY A 244 0.44 -32.29 -23.10
N HIS A 245 1.07 -33.18 -22.33
CA HIS A 245 0.39 -33.97 -21.30
C HIS A 245 -0.23 -33.08 -20.21
N PHE A 246 0.46 -32.03 -19.76
CA PHE A 246 -0.10 -31.09 -18.80
C PHE A 246 -1.32 -30.35 -19.35
N ASP A 247 -1.26 -29.89 -20.60
CA ASP A 247 -2.35 -29.16 -21.25
C ASP A 247 -3.56 -30.09 -21.50
N MET A 248 -3.32 -31.37 -21.85
CA MET A 248 -4.36 -32.40 -21.97
C MET A 248 -5.07 -32.68 -20.63
N GLN A 249 -4.30 -32.95 -19.56
CA GLN A 249 -4.86 -33.13 -18.23
C GLN A 249 -5.63 -31.90 -17.73
N SER A 250 -5.16 -30.71 -18.09
CA SER A 250 -5.84 -29.47 -17.75
C SER A 250 -7.16 -29.34 -18.50
N LYS A 251 -7.24 -29.75 -19.77
CA LYS A 251 -8.49 -29.80 -20.53
C LYS A 251 -9.50 -30.77 -19.92
N GLU A 252 -9.08 -32.00 -19.63
CA GLU A 252 -9.94 -33.01 -18.99
C GLU A 252 -10.45 -32.52 -17.62
N LEU A 253 -9.58 -31.89 -16.84
CA LEU A 253 -9.97 -31.28 -15.58
C LEU A 253 -10.99 -30.16 -15.79
N ALA A 254 -10.84 -29.32 -16.81
CA ALA A 254 -11.80 -28.26 -17.11
C ALA A 254 -13.19 -28.82 -17.38
N ASP A 255 -13.27 -29.87 -18.21
CA ASP A 255 -14.54 -30.52 -18.57
C ASP A 255 -15.23 -31.14 -17.36
N ASN A 256 -14.46 -31.80 -16.49
CA ASN A 256 -14.97 -32.38 -15.24
C ASN A 256 -15.47 -31.29 -14.28
N LEU A 257 -14.72 -30.20 -14.12
CA LEU A 257 -15.14 -29.07 -13.28
C LEU A 257 -16.37 -28.35 -13.86
N TRP A 258 -16.52 -28.30 -15.18
CA TRP A 258 -17.70 -27.72 -15.84
C TRP A 258 -18.96 -28.53 -15.57
N LYS A 259 -18.89 -29.87 -15.67
CA LYS A 259 -19.99 -30.77 -15.30
C LYS A 259 -20.46 -30.52 -13.86
N ILE A 260 -19.52 -30.31 -12.93
CA ILE A 260 -19.84 -29.98 -11.54
C ILE A 260 -20.57 -28.64 -11.43
N VAL A 261 -20.14 -27.61 -12.16
CA VAL A 261 -20.82 -26.30 -12.16
C VAL A 261 -22.25 -26.43 -12.68
N LEU A 262 -22.48 -27.19 -13.74
CA LEU A 262 -23.82 -27.44 -14.28
C LEU A 262 -24.69 -28.18 -13.24
N ALA A 263 -24.17 -29.22 -12.60
CA ALA A 263 -24.89 -29.96 -11.56
C ALA A 263 -25.22 -29.09 -10.34
N GLU A 264 -24.28 -28.26 -9.87
CA GLU A 264 -24.51 -27.32 -8.76
C GLU A 264 -25.54 -26.23 -9.13
N ARG A 265 -25.63 -25.83 -10.41
CA ARG A 265 -26.67 -24.89 -10.89
C ARG A 265 -28.05 -25.53 -10.90
N ALA A 266 -28.18 -26.73 -11.46
CA ALA A 266 -29.45 -27.46 -11.50
C ALA A 266 -30.02 -27.65 -10.09
N LEU A 267 -29.20 -28.12 -9.15
CA LEU A 267 -29.63 -28.25 -7.75
C LEU A 267 -29.96 -26.91 -7.09
N ALA A 268 -29.23 -25.84 -7.41
CA ALA A 268 -29.54 -24.52 -6.87
C ALA A 268 -30.91 -24.00 -7.37
N GLU A 269 -31.30 -24.32 -8.61
CA GLU A 269 -32.61 -23.99 -9.18
C GLU A 269 -33.73 -24.83 -8.55
N GLU A 270 -33.52 -26.13 -8.35
CA GLU A 270 -34.45 -27.00 -7.62
C GLU A 270 -34.69 -26.51 -6.18
N GLU A 271 -33.62 -26.23 -5.42
CA GLU A 271 -33.70 -25.70 -4.06
C GLU A 271 -34.40 -24.32 -4.01
N ALA A 272 -34.18 -23.47 -5.01
CA ALA A 272 -34.85 -22.17 -5.10
C ALA A 272 -36.36 -22.31 -5.40
N SER A 273 -36.72 -23.28 -6.23
CA SER A 273 -38.11 -23.60 -6.60
C SER A 273 -38.89 -24.13 -5.38
N GLN A 274 -38.27 -25.00 -4.57
CA GLN A 274 -38.88 -25.53 -3.34
C GLN A 274 -39.06 -24.49 -2.24
N LYS A 275 -38.24 -23.43 -2.22
CA LYS A 275 -38.29 -22.34 -1.22
C LYS A 275 -39.26 -21.21 -1.55
N GLN A 276 -39.82 -21.15 -2.76
CA GLN A 276 -40.91 -20.24 -3.10
C GLN A 276 -42.22 -20.87 -2.58
N PRO A 277 -42.80 -20.40 -1.45
CA PRO A 277 -44.10 -20.91 -1.05
C PRO A 277 -45.15 -20.44 -2.07
N LYS A 278 -46.09 -21.34 -2.39
CA LYS A 278 -47.37 -20.95 -3.00
C LYS A 278 -48.12 -19.98 -2.09
#